data_AF-A0A2E6SBC7-F1
#
_entry.id   AF-A0A2E6SBC7-F1
#
_cell.length_a   1.000
_cell.length_b   1.000
_cell.length_c   1.000
_cell.angle_alpha   90.00
_cell.angle_beta   90.00
_cell.angle_gamma   90.00
#
_symmetry.space_group_name_H-M   'P 1'
#
loop_
_entity.id
_entity.type
_entity.pdbx_description
1 polymer ?
#
loop_
_entity_poly.entity_id
_entity_poly.type
_entity_poly.pdbx_seq_one_letter_code
_entity_poly.pdbx_strand_id
1 'polypeptide(L)'
;MSDKSQDPGKKIVDAGAECAPMVLGIAAGIFLGDMMHRSARRPVAFALSVLGVAAIAPVVVDTVRDKVAGPNTRRGTQRTLRSIREGAGAPARDIDFVEEELEQVYAG
;
A
#
# COMPACT_ATOMS: atom_id res chain seq x y z
N MET A 1 -3.60 21.43 -6.17
CA MET A 1 -3.97 20.23 -6.96
C MET A 1 -3.28 20.33 -8.31
N SER A 2 -2.16 19.63 -8.48
CA SER A 2 -1.40 19.65 -9.74
C SER A 2 -1.77 18.42 -10.55
N ASP A 3 -2.75 18.59 -11.44
CA ASP A 3 -3.07 17.59 -12.46
C ASP A 3 -1.99 17.69 -13.55
N LYS A 4 -0.96 16.86 -13.44
CA LYS A 4 0.00 16.66 -14.52
C LYS A 4 -0.76 15.94 -15.62
N SER A 5 -1.13 16.68 -16.67
CA SER A 5 -1.57 16.12 -17.95
C SER A 5 -0.57 15.04 -18.38
N GLN A 6 -0.91 13.79 -18.09
CA GLN A 6 -0.10 12.64 -18.47
C GLN A 6 -0.41 12.33 -19.93
N ASP A 7 0.53 12.67 -20.80
CA ASP A 7 0.54 12.23 -22.19
C ASP A 7 0.34 10.70 -22.25
N PRO A 8 -0.68 10.18 -22.97
CA PRO A 8 -0.97 8.74 -23.02
C PRO A 8 0.23 7.91 -23.47
N GLY A 9 1.10 8.47 -24.32
CA GLY A 9 2.33 7.81 -24.74
C GLY A 9 3.28 7.55 -23.57
N LYS A 10 3.42 8.52 -22.66
CA LYS A 10 4.29 8.42 -21.49
C LYS A 10 3.81 7.38 -20.48
N LYS A 11 2.50 7.19 -20.31
CA LYS A 11 1.96 6.12 -19.44
C LYS A 11 2.33 4.73 -19.94
N ILE A 12 2.37 4.53 -21.26
CA ILE A 12 2.66 3.21 -21.87
C ILE A 12 4.15 2.86 -21.68
N VAL A 13 5.06 3.82 -21.85
CA VAL A 13 6.48 3.58 -21.57
C VAL A 13 6.77 3.47 -20.08
N ASP A 14 6.12 4.26 -19.23
CA ASP A 14 6.28 4.15 -17.77
C ASP A 14 5.76 2.77 -17.28
N ALA A 15 4.58 2.34 -17.73
CA ALA A 15 4.04 1.00 -17.42
C ALA A 15 4.90 -0.14 -18.01
N GLY A 16 5.49 0.07 -19.20
CA GLY A 16 6.42 -0.87 -19.81
C GLY A 16 7.70 -1.03 -18.99
N ALA A 17 8.24 0.06 -18.46
CA ALA A 17 9.42 0.06 -17.59
C ALA A 17 9.16 -0.63 -16.25
N GLU A 18 7.96 -0.44 -15.68
CA GLU A 18 7.53 -1.11 -14.45
C GLU A 18 7.32 -2.63 -14.64
N CYS A 19 6.81 -3.04 -15.82
CA CYS A 19 6.60 -4.44 -16.16
C CYS A 19 7.86 -5.16 -16.66
N ALA A 20 8.92 -4.43 -17.02
CA ALA A 20 10.18 -4.99 -17.54
C ALA A 20 10.74 -6.15 -16.70
N PRO A 21 10.90 -6.04 -15.35
CA PRO A 21 11.43 -7.14 -14.55
C PRO A 21 10.51 -8.37 -14.52
N MET A 22 9.18 -8.19 -14.59
CA MET A 22 8.25 -9.32 -14.66
C MET A 22 8.39 -10.08 -15.98
N VAL A 23 8.39 -9.36 -17.10
CA VAL A 23 8.52 -9.98 -18.43
C VAL A 23 9.87 -10.71 -18.55
N LEU A 24 10.95 -10.11 -18.04
CA LEU A 24 12.26 -10.74 -17.96
C LEU A 24 12.20 -12.02 -17.11
N GLY A 25 11.61 -11.96 -15.91
CA GLY A 25 11.48 -13.12 -15.03
C GLY A 25 10.70 -14.27 -15.67
N ILE A 26 9.61 -13.97 -16.37
CA ILE A 26 8.82 -14.97 -17.11
C ILE A 26 9.66 -15.59 -18.23
N ALA A 27 10.32 -14.77 -19.04
CA ALA A 27 11.18 -15.24 -20.12
C ALA A 27 12.33 -16.13 -19.61
N ALA A 28 12.99 -15.70 -18.53
CA ALA A 28 14.04 -16.46 -17.88
C ALA A 28 13.53 -17.82 -17.35
N GLY A 29 12.33 -17.85 -16.77
CA GLY A 29 11.68 -19.08 -16.31
C GLY A 29 11.37 -20.06 -17.45
N ILE A 30 10.83 -19.55 -18.57
CA ILE A 30 10.53 -20.37 -19.76
C ILE A 30 11.84 -20.92 -20.36
N PHE A 31 12.87 -20.08 -20.50
CA PHE A 31 14.18 -20.47 -21.02
C PHE A 31 14.83 -21.54 -20.14
N LEU A 32 14.83 -21.34 -18.82
CA LEU A 32 15.32 -22.33 -17.86
C LEU A 32 14.54 -23.65 -17.98
N GLY A 33 13.22 -23.59 -18.09
CA GLY A 33 12.37 -24.77 -18.24
C GLY A 33 12.66 -25.57 -19.52
N ASP A 34 13.06 -24.91 -20.61
CA ASP A 34 13.40 -25.59 -21.86
C ASP A 34 14.76 -26.30 -21.80
N MET A 35 15.74 -25.71 -21.12
CA MET A 35 17.07 -26.34 -20.90
C MET A 35 17.02 -27.58 -20.00
N MET A 36 15.96 -27.76 -19.20
CA MET A 36 15.86 -28.91 -18.28
C MET A 36 15.49 -30.22 -18.99
N HIS A 37 16.17 -31.30 -18.59
CA HIS A 37 15.85 -32.65 -19.04
C HIS A 37 14.42 -33.05 -18.66
N ARG A 38 13.76 -33.87 -19.49
CA ARG A 38 12.32 -34.21 -19.36
C ARG A 38 11.95 -34.75 -17.97
N SER A 39 12.85 -35.49 -17.32
CA SER A 39 12.66 -36.03 -15.96
C SER A 39 12.76 -34.98 -14.86
N ALA A 40 13.53 -33.90 -15.07
CA ALA A 40 13.75 -32.84 -14.09
C ALA A 40 12.71 -31.69 -14.18
N ARG A 41 12.02 -31.55 -15.31
CA ARG A 41 11.01 -30.49 -15.54
C ARG A 41 9.88 -30.50 -14.51
N ARG A 42 9.36 -31.69 -14.18
CA ARG A 42 8.21 -31.83 -13.25
C ARG A 42 8.55 -31.39 -11.81
N PRO A 43 9.58 -31.96 -11.13
CA PRO A 43 9.87 -31.59 -9.75
C PRO A 43 10.28 -30.12 -9.60
N VAL A 44 11.01 -29.56 -10.58
CA VAL A 44 11.44 -28.16 -10.52
C VAL A 44 10.29 -27.18 -10.78
N ALA A 45 9.36 -27.50 -11.69
CA ALA A 45 8.15 -26.71 -11.86
C ALA A 45 7.31 -26.68 -10.57
N PHE A 46 7.16 -27.81 -9.88
CA PHE A 46 6.46 -27.86 -8.59
C PHE A 46 7.15 -27.01 -7.53
N ALA A 47 8.47 -27.17 -7.35
CA ALA A 47 9.22 -26.40 -6.37
C ALA A 47 9.13 -24.89 -6.63
N LEU A 48 9.31 -24.45 -7.88
CA LEU A 48 9.18 -23.04 -8.26
C LEU A 48 7.77 -22.50 -8.08
N SER A 49 6.73 -23.30 -8.36
CA SER A 49 5.35 -22.89 -8.12
C SER A 49 5.06 -22.67 -6.64
N VAL A 50 5.50 -23.59 -5.77
CA VAL A 50 5.32 -23.49 -4.32
C VAL A 50 6.10 -22.30 -3.78
N LEU A 51 7.34 -22.12 -4.23
CA LEU A 51 8.18 -20.98 -3.84
C LEU A 51 7.58 -19.65 -4.30
N GLY A 52 7.04 -19.58 -5.52
CA GLY A 52 6.36 -18.41 -6.05
C GLY A 52 5.10 -18.05 -5.24
N VAL A 53 4.28 -19.04 -4.90
CA VAL A 53 3.12 -18.84 -4.02
C VAL A 53 3.56 -18.38 -2.62
N ALA A 54 4.60 -18.99 -2.06
CA ALA A 54 5.14 -18.60 -0.76
C ALA A 54 5.69 -17.17 -0.75
N ALA A 55 6.33 -16.73 -1.84
CA ALA A 55 6.86 -15.38 -1.97
C ALA A 55 5.75 -14.30 -2.01
N ILE A 56 4.56 -14.65 -2.53
CA ILE A 56 3.40 -13.74 -2.59
C ILE A 56 2.61 -13.72 -1.27
N ALA A 57 2.79 -14.73 -0.41
CA ALA A 57 2.07 -14.87 0.85
C ALA A 57 2.05 -13.61 1.74
N PRO A 58 3.16 -12.89 2.01
CA PRO A 58 3.13 -11.71 2.88
C PRO A 58 2.24 -10.59 2.31
N VAL A 59 2.28 -10.33 1.01
CA VAL A 59 1.45 -9.30 0.36
C VAL A 59 -0.04 -9.63 0.49
N VAL A 60 -0.40 -10.91 0.33
CA VAL A 60 -1.79 -11.37 0.51
C VAL A 60 -2.22 -11.25 1.97
N VAL A 61 -1.35 -11.59 2.92
CA VAL A 61 -1.65 -11.47 4.35
C VAL A 61 -1.83 -10.01 4.75
N ASP A 62 -0.98 -9.11 4.26
CA ASP A 62 -1.04 -7.67 4.58
C ASP A 62 -2.29 -7.03 3.98
N THR A 63 -2.63 -7.34 2.71
CA THR A 63 -3.86 -6.85 2.09
C THR A 63 -5.13 -7.36 2.78
N VAL A 64 -5.15 -8.63 3.20
CA VAL A 64 -6.25 -9.17 4.00
C VAL A 64 -6.32 -8.48 5.36
N ARG A 65 -5.18 -8.30 6.05
CA ARG A 65 -5.10 -7.59 7.34
C ARG A 65 -5.60 -6.16 7.23
N ASP A 66 -5.19 -5.41 6.21
CA ASP A 66 -5.66 -4.05 5.97
C ASP A 66 -7.16 -4.02 5.65
N LYS A 67 -7.69 -5.07 5.01
CA LYS A 67 -9.13 -5.17 4.77
C LYS A 67 -9.94 -5.43 6.04
N VAL A 68 -9.44 -6.28 6.95
CA VAL A 68 -10.18 -6.66 8.18
C VAL A 68 -9.90 -5.76 9.38
N ALA A 69 -8.71 -5.19 9.48
CA ALA A 69 -8.23 -4.39 10.61
C ALA A 69 -7.77 -2.97 10.21
N GLY A 70 -7.94 -2.58 8.95
CA GLY A 70 -7.46 -1.29 8.45
C GLY A 70 -8.15 -0.08 9.08
N PRO A 71 -7.53 1.11 8.94
CA PRO A 71 -7.98 2.38 9.53
C PRO A 71 -9.33 2.88 9.02
N ASN A 72 -9.84 2.32 7.91
CA ASN A 72 -11.19 2.56 7.38
C ASN A 72 -12.30 1.80 8.14
N THR A 73 -11.94 0.89 9.05
CA THR A 73 -12.91 0.28 9.96
C THR A 73 -13.14 1.21 11.16
N ARG A 74 -14.37 1.27 11.69
CA ARG A 74 -14.75 2.12 12.83
C ARG A 74 -13.82 1.93 14.06
N ARG A 75 -13.25 0.74 14.24
CA ARG A 75 -12.23 0.43 15.27
C ARG A 75 -10.84 0.98 14.91
N GLY A 76 -10.41 0.89 13.66
CA GLY A 76 -9.13 1.43 13.18
C GLY A 76 -9.08 2.96 13.27
N THR A 77 -10.15 3.65 12.87
CA THR A 77 -10.26 5.12 12.98
C THR A 77 -10.17 5.58 14.44
N GLN A 78 -10.85 4.89 15.38
CA GLN A 78 -10.73 5.21 16.80
C GLN A 78 -9.31 5.00 17.33
N ARG A 79 -8.58 3.97 16.86
CA ARG A 79 -7.20 3.71 17.27
C ARG A 79 -6.24 4.78 16.75
N THR A 80 -6.40 5.22 15.50
CA THR A 80 -5.61 6.31 14.89
C THR A 80 -5.92 7.66 15.54
N LEU A 81 -7.19 8.01 15.74
CA LEU A 81 -7.58 9.24 16.44
C LEU A 81 -7.09 9.25 17.88
N ARG A 82 -7.09 8.09 18.55
CA ARG A 82 -6.55 7.95 19.90
C ARG A 82 -5.03 8.09 19.91
N SER A 83 -4.29 7.49 18.98
CA SER A 83 -2.84 7.67 18.90
C SER A 83 -2.44 9.11 18.56
N ILE A 84 -3.22 9.82 17.75
CA ILE A 84 -3.01 11.25 17.49
C ILE A 84 -3.29 12.06 18.75
N ARG A 85 -4.38 11.77 19.46
CA ARG A 85 -4.76 12.48 20.69
C ARG A 85 -3.76 12.26 21.83
N GLU A 86 -3.29 11.03 22.02
CA GLU A 86 -2.31 10.66 23.04
C GLU A 86 -0.88 11.10 22.65
N GLY A 87 -0.53 11.07 21.36
CA GLY A 87 0.80 11.45 20.87
C GLY A 87 1.00 12.95 20.65
N ALA A 88 -0.06 13.71 20.37
CA ALA A 88 0.01 15.15 20.17
C ALA A 88 -0.04 15.95 21.49
N GLY A 89 -0.19 15.28 22.65
CA GLY A 89 -0.24 15.95 23.94
C GLY A 89 -1.33 17.02 24.06
N ALA A 90 -2.41 16.91 23.27
CA ALA A 90 -3.48 17.89 23.26
C ALA A 90 -4.37 17.69 24.49
N PRO A 91 -4.31 18.56 25.53
CA PRO A 91 -5.32 18.53 26.58
C PRO A 91 -6.68 18.84 25.95
N ALA A 92 -7.75 18.28 26.52
CA ALA A 92 -9.09 18.77 26.26
C ALA A 92 -9.12 20.24 26.69
N ARG A 93 -8.93 21.16 25.74
CA ARG A 93 -9.19 22.57 25.96
C ARG A 93 -10.70 22.72 25.92
N ASP A 94 -11.28 22.84 27.11
CA ASP A 94 -12.59 23.47 27.26
C ASP A 94 -12.45 24.89 26.70
N ILE A 95 -13.19 25.12 25.61
CA ILE A 95 -13.23 26.36 24.84
C ILE A 95 -14.10 27.39 25.54
N ASP A 96 -13.86 27.65 26.83
CA ASP A 96 -14.56 28.71 27.56
C ASP A 96 -13.84 30.07 27.42
N PHE A 97 -12.59 30.07 26.94
CA PHE A 97 -11.75 31.28 26.86
C PHE A 97 -11.88 32.11 25.58
N VAL A 98 -12.62 31.64 24.57
CA VAL A 98 -12.72 32.36 23.27
C VAL A 98 -13.93 33.31 23.23
N GLU A 99 -14.91 33.14 24.13
CA GLU A 99 -16.08 34.02 24.22
C GLU A 99 -15.69 35.42 24.73
N GLU A 100 -14.79 35.51 25.72
CA GLU A 100 -14.38 36.80 26.32
C GLU A 100 -13.54 37.69 25.38
N GLU A 101 -12.75 37.12 24.47
CA GLU A 101 -11.98 37.93 23.49
C GLU A 101 -12.85 38.39 22.31
N LEU A 102 -13.92 37.66 21.96
CA LEU A 102 -14.78 38.03 20.83
C LEU A 102 -15.77 39.15 21.17
N GLU A 103 -16.20 39.28 22.43
CA GLU A 103 -17.01 40.43 22.87
C GLU A 103 -16.21 41.74 22.88
N GLN A 104 -14.92 41.69 23.21
CA GLN A 104 -14.09 42.89 23.32
C GLN A 104 -13.71 43.49 21.96
N VAL A 105 -13.69 42.68 20.89
CA VAL A 105 -13.43 43.13 19.51
C VAL A 105 -14.68 43.69 18.83
N TYR A 106 -15.89 43.33 19.27
CA TYR A 106 -17.16 43.83 18.70
C TYR A 106 -17.79 44.99 19.49
N ALA A 107 -17.27 45.31 20.69
CA ALA A 107 -17.73 46.42 21.53
C ALA A 107 -16.80 47.66 21.50
N GLY A 108 -15.98 47.82 20.46
CA GLY A 108 -15.10 48.97 20.22
C GLY A 108 -15.50 49.77 18.98
#